data_AF-A0A9E1IBY3-F1
#
_entry.id   AF-A0A9E1IBY3-F1
#
_cell.length_a   1.000
_cell.length_b   1.000
_cell.length_c   1.000
_cell.angle_alpha   90.00
_cell.angle_beta   90.00
_cell.angle_gamma   90.00
#
_symmetry.space_group_name_H-M   'P 1'
#
loop_
_entity.id
_entity.type
_entity.pdbx_description
1 polymer ?
#
loop_
_entity_poly.entity_id
_entity_poly.type
_entity_poly.pdbx_seq_one_letter_code
_entity_poly.pdbx_strand_id
1 'polypeptide(L)'
;MSGYLWLFFLVACNSDPDNDGLSSKVEKEIGTNPKVADSDGDGIEDGDEHTAGTDPLSTDSDSDGIDDGAEQELGTDPLDSDSDDDGLSDSSEVTLGTDPLDADTDDDGLNDGDEITLGADPFDVDSDDDGLSDGDEKTMGTSPVDTDSDDDGLLDNEEAAVSCDPTMFDTDGDGYGDFDEITEGTDPTDATSVIYLGGWPYYTNKESISDPDWAGAGVVGGVFPRLTWPDQYGETVDLYDFAYDGKPIVVHIAGPWTYWCHEMTYWLEGEETVYDDYYPKYGALSDYHDAGDFWWITVIDSSYTGGVSTSDDVDGWCQDHPADDIPVLLDEEQQLADWLPVVSWPTLVLLNEDMTIEVLNTDDYVAVWESLLAICEN
;
A
#
# COMPACT_ATOMS: atom_id res chain seq x y z
N MET A 1 -99.75 -25.47 -40.09
CA MET A 1 -98.92 -25.04 -41.24
C MET A 1 -98.00 -23.94 -40.74
N SER A 2 -96.68 -24.16 -40.88
CA SER A 2 -95.59 -23.18 -40.89
C SER A 2 -95.36 -22.33 -39.62
N GLY A 3 -94.15 -22.15 -39.09
CA GLY A 3 -92.85 -22.42 -39.68
C GLY A 3 -91.72 -22.38 -38.65
N TYR A 4 -90.66 -23.12 -38.97
CA TYR A 4 -89.34 -23.00 -38.38
C TYR A 4 -88.64 -21.77 -38.98
N LEU A 5 -87.97 -20.96 -38.16
CA LEU A 5 -87.03 -19.95 -38.64
C LEU A 5 -85.80 -19.87 -37.71
N TRP A 6 -84.74 -20.51 -38.19
CA TRP A 6 -83.31 -20.21 -38.12
C TRP A 6 -82.56 -20.04 -36.78
N LEU A 7 -81.64 -21.00 -36.67
CA LEU A 7 -80.39 -21.16 -35.94
C LEU A 7 -79.34 -20.06 -36.22
N PHE A 8 -78.42 -19.92 -35.25
CA PHE A 8 -77.04 -19.38 -35.30
C PHE A 8 -76.80 -17.88 -35.55
N PHE A 9 -76.24 -17.20 -34.54
CA PHE A 9 -74.92 -16.54 -34.57
C PHE A 9 -74.69 -15.83 -33.21
N LEU A 10 -73.66 -16.24 -32.45
CA LEU A 10 -72.93 -15.51 -31.37
C LEU A 10 -72.35 -16.45 -30.29
N VAL A 11 -71.68 -17.54 -30.68
CA VAL A 11 -70.76 -18.28 -29.78
C VAL A 11 -69.49 -18.59 -30.57
N ALA A 12 -68.77 -17.56 -30.98
CA ALA A 12 -67.49 -17.69 -31.68
C ALA A 12 -66.44 -16.69 -31.17
N CYS A 13 -66.67 -16.07 -30.00
CA CYS A 13 -65.77 -15.06 -29.41
C CYS A 13 -65.05 -15.56 -28.15
N ASN A 14 -65.45 -16.71 -27.60
CA ASN A 14 -64.83 -17.36 -26.44
C ASN A 14 -64.40 -18.79 -26.80
N SER A 15 -63.96 -19.03 -28.03
CA SER A 15 -63.29 -20.29 -28.34
C SER A 15 -61.86 -20.20 -27.83
N ASP A 16 -61.41 -21.26 -27.20
CA ASP A 16 -60.06 -21.51 -26.71
C ASP A 16 -59.69 -22.90 -27.28
N PRO A 17 -59.06 -22.96 -28.47
CA PRO A 17 -58.89 -24.20 -29.23
C PRO A 17 -57.75 -25.10 -28.73
N ASP A 18 -56.72 -24.51 -28.14
CA ASP A 18 -55.52 -25.08 -27.49
C ASP A 18 -55.80 -25.46 -26.04
N ASN A 19 -56.68 -24.73 -25.36
CA ASN A 19 -56.99 -24.85 -23.93
C ASN A 19 -55.89 -24.34 -23.00
N ASP A 20 -55.17 -23.30 -23.40
CA ASP A 20 -54.16 -22.58 -22.59
C ASP A 20 -54.79 -21.51 -21.67
N GLY A 21 -56.11 -21.33 -21.73
CA GLY A 21 -56.82 -20.35 -20.92
C GLY A 21 -57.01 -18.98 -21.57
N LEU A 22 -56.45 -18.75 -22.75
CA LEU A 22 -56.75 -17.58 -23.57
C LEU A 22 -57.86 -17.87 -24.58
N SER A 23 -58.62 -16.82 -24.92
CA SER A 23 -59.57 -16.94 -26.03
C SER A 23 -58.89 -16.54 -27.34
N SER A 24 -59.30 -17.13 -28.46
CA SER A 24 -58.80 -16.77 -29.80
C SER A 24 -58.94 -15.29 -30.17
N LYS A 25 -59.74 -14.53 -29.40
CA LYS A 25 -59.80 -13.07 -29.51
C LYS A 25 -58.62 -12.40 -28.79
N VAL A 26 -58.33 -12.81 -27.55
CA VAL A 26 -57.22 -12.29 -26.73
C VAL A 26 -55.89 -12.64 -27.37
N GLU A 27 -55.70 -13.89 -27.76
CA GLU A 27 -54.49 -14.34 -28.45
C GLU A 27 -54.19 -13.52 -29.71
N LYS A 28 -55.23 -13.24 -30.51
CA LYS A 28 -55.09 -12.36 -31.67
C LYS A 28 -54.74 -10.90 -31.31
N GLU A 29 -55.14 -10.43 -30.13
CA GLU A 29 -54.83 -9.09 -29.63
C GLU A 29 -53.38 -9.00 -29.12
N ILE A 30 -52.86 -10.04 -28.48
CA ILE A 30 -51.48 -10.10 -27.96
C ILE A 30 -50.47 -10.62 -29.00
N GLY A 31 -50.92 -11.32 -30.05
CA GLY A 31 -50.10 -11.74 -31.18
C GLY A 31 -49.77 -13.23 -31.23
N THR A 32 -50.22 -14.01 -30.24
CA THR A 32 -50.02 -15.45 -30.13
C THR A 32 -50.90 -16.27 -31.09
N ASN A 33 -50.73 -17.58 -31.12
CA ASN A 33 -51.36 -18.48 -32.08
C ASN A 33 -52.51 -19.31 -31.45
N PRO A 34 -53.79 -19.08 -31.85
CA PRO A 34 -55.01 -19.77 -31.37
C PRO A 34 -55.15 -21.27 -31.58
N LYS A 35 -54.07 -21.98 -31.86
CA LYS A 35 -54.03 -23.43 -31.98
C LYS A 35 -52.77 -24.04 -31.37
N VAL A 36 -51.91 -23.25 -30.77
CA VAL A 36 -50.66 -23.65 -30.15
C VAL A 36 -50.64 -23.02 -28.77
N ALA A 37 -50.71 -23.85 -27.74
CA ALA A 37 -50.82 -23.42 -26.34
C ALA A 37 -49.59 -22.66 -25.82
N ASP A 38 -48.46 -22.75 -26.52
CA ASP A 38 -47.14 -22.24 -26.15
C ASP A 38 -46.50 -21.73 -27.46
N SER A 39 -46.58 -20.42 -27.68
CA SER A 39 -46.35 -19.80 -28.97
C SER A 39 -44.88 -19.62 -29.33
N ASP A 40 -43.99 -19.44 -28.36
CA ASP A 40 -42.55 -19.30 -28.56
C ASP A 40 -41.74 -20.56 -28.24
N GLY A 41 -42.32 -21.51 -27.49
CA GLY A 41 -41.81 -22.85 -27.29
C GLY A 41 -40.84 -22.99 -26.12
N ASP A 42 -40.92 -22.12 -25.13
CA ASP A 42 -40.08 -22.13 -23.92
C ASP A 42 -40.54 -23.16 -22.86
N GLY A 43 -41.79 -23.60 -22.97
CA GLY A 43 -42.41 -24.59 -22.08
C GLY A 43 -43.50 -24.04 -21.16
N ILE A 44 -43.79 -22.74 -21.18
CA ILE A 44 -44.92 -22.11 -20.49
C ILE A 44 -46.07 -21.89 -21.49
N GLU A 45 -47.33 -22.05 -21.03
CA GLU A 45 -48.49 -21.82 -21.90
C GLU A 45 -48.80 -20.31 -22.00
N ASP A 46 -49.21 -19.83 -23.18
CA ASP A 46 -49.47 -18.41 -23.48
C ASP A 46 -50.38 -17.72 -22.45
N GLY A 47 -51.34 -18.49 -21.90
CA GLY A 47 -52.28 -17.99 -20.89
C GLY A 47 -51.70 -17.89 -19.48
N ASP A 48 -50.77 -18.76 -19.12
CA ASP A 48 -50.03 -18.69 -17.86
C ASP A 48 -49.05 -17.53 -17.90
N GLU A 49 -48.31 -17.36 -18.98
CA GLU A 49 -47.42 -16.21 -19.22
C GLU A 49 -48.18 -14.88 -19.21
N HIS A 50 -49.30 -14.79 -19.94
CA HIS A 50 -50.14 -13.59 -19.93
C HIS A 50 -50.64 -13.24 -18.51
N THR A 51 -50.80 -14.25 -17.65
CA THR A 51 -51.21 -14.07 -16.25
C THR A 51 -50.03 -13.68 -15.35
N ALA A 52 -48.85 -14.24 -15.58
CA ALA A 52 -47.61 -13.98 -14.83
C ALA A 52 -47.02 -12.60 -15.18
N GLY A 53 -47.18 -12.14 -16.42
CA GLY A 53 -46.67 -10.86 -16.91
C GLY A 53 -45.48 -10.97 -17.86
N THR A 54 -44.99 -12.18 -18.12
CA THR A 54 -44.01 -12.51 -19.16
C THR A 54 -44.57 -12.30 -20.57
N ASP A 55 -43.73 -12.30 -21.60
CA ASP A 55 -44.12 -12.11 -23.02
C ASP A 55 -44.29 -13.45 -23.74
N PRO A 56 -45.53 -13.89 -24.09
CA PRO A 56 -45.81 -15.17 -24.78
C PRO A 56 -45.25 -15.34 -26.20
N LEU A 57 -44.39 -14.43 -26.61
CA LEU A 57 -43.74 -14.39 -27.92
C LEU A 57 -42.20 -14.25 -27.78
N SER A 58 -41.68 -14.26 -26.55
CA SER A 58 -40.26 -14.17 -26.20
C SER A 58 -39.95 -15.28 -25.23
N THR A 59 -39.06 -16.20 -25.62
CA THR A 59 -38.67 -17.31 -24.73
C THR A 59 -37.92 -16.84 -23.48
N ASP A 60 -37.48 -15.58 -23.45
CA ASP A 60 -36.65 -14.94 -22.43
C ASP A 60 -37.18 -13.48 -22.29
N SER A 61 -37.92 -13.23 -21.21
CA SER A 61 -38.73 -12.03 -21.01
C SER A 61 -37.93 -10.84 -20.47
N ASP A 62 -36.90 -11.08 -19.67
CA ASP A 62 -36.02 -10.05 -19.09
C ASP A 62 -34.70 -9.87 -19.86
N SER A 63 -34.42 -10.78 -20.80
CA SER A 63 -33.24 -10.80 -21.66
C SER A 63 -31.92 -11.07 -20.93
N ASP A 64 -31.93 -11.84 -19.86
CA ASP A 64 -30.74 -12.25 -19.12
C ASP A 64 -29.99 -13.43 -19.80
N GLY A 65 -30.68 -14.20 -20.65
CA GLY A 65 -30.16 -15.35 -21.38
C GLY A 65 -30.60 -16.73 -20.88
N ILE A 66 -31.48 -16.82 -19.88
CA ILE A 66 -32.25 -18.01 -19.50
C ILE A 66 -33.66 -17.90 -20.10
N ASP A 67 -34.24 -19.03 -20.51
CA ASP A 67 -35.62 -19.03 -21.00
C ASP A 67 -36.60 -19.03 -19.80
N ASP A 68 -37.75 -18.33 -19.87
CA ASP A 68 -38.71 -18.17 -18.75
C ASP A 68 -39.13 -19.54 -18.15
N GLY A 69 -39.37 -20.53 -19.02
CA GLY A 69 -39.63 -21.91 -18.61
C GLY A 69 -38.50 -22.57 -17.81
N ALA A 70 -37.24 -22.27 -18.12
CA ALA A 70 -36.07 -22.77 -17.41
C ALA A 70 -35.85 -22.01 -16.08
N GLU A 71 -36.11 -20.71 -16.04
CA GLU A 71 -36.12 -19.92 -14.81
C GLU A 71 -37.15 -20.44 -13.81
N GLN A 72 -38.35 -20.83 -14.27
CA GLN A 72 -39.33 -21.48 -13.41
C GLN A 72 -38.83 -22.82 -12.82
N GLU A 73 -37.94 -23.55 -13.50
CA GLU A 73 -37.31 -24.76 -12.98
C GLU A 73 -36.18 -24.47 -11.97
N LEU A 74 -35.44 -23.37 -12.17
CA LEU A 74 -34.39 -22.88 -11.25
C LEU A 74 -34.99 -22.23 -9.99
N GLY A 75 -36.15 -21.59 -10.12
CA GLY A 75 -36.81 -20.85 -9.06
C GLY A 75 -36.57 -19.34 -9.09
N THR A 76 -35.91 -18.83 -10.12
CA THR A 76 -35.66 -17.41 -10.40
C THR A 76 -36.91 -16.70 -10.93
N ASP A 77 -36.89 -15.36 -11.03
CA ASP A 77 -38.01 -14.55 -11.53
C ASP A 77 -37.82 -14.20 -13.02
N PRO A 78 -38.64 -14.72 -13.96
CA PRO A 78 -38.53 -14.45 -15.41
C PRO A 78 -38.71 -13.00 -15.87
N LEU A 79 -38.84 -12.08 -14.92
CA LEU A 79 -39.00 -10.65 -15.14
C LEU A 79 -37.87 -9.85 -14.48
N ASP A 80 -36.90 -10.52 -13.88
CA ASP A 80 -35.80 -9.94 -13.12
C ASP A 80 -34.49 -10.67 -13.40
N SER A 81 -33.59 -10.01 -14.11
CA SER A 81 -32.37 -10.63 -14.65
C SER A 81 -31.32 -10.99 -13.60
N ASP A 82 -31.58 -10.68 -12.33
CA ASP A 82 -30.70 -10.75 -11.16
C ASP A 82 -31.62 -10.98 -9.95
N SER A 83 -31.95 -12.24 -9.69
CA SER A 83 -33.06 -12.64 -8.81
C SER A 83 -32.78 -12.43 -7.31
N ASP A 84 -31.52 -12.30 -6.90
CA ASP A 84 -31.11 -12.05 -5.52
C ASP A 84 -30.47 -10.66 -5.28
N ASP A 85 -30.41 -9.83 -6.32
CA ASP A 85 -29.95 -8.44 -6.32
C ASP A 85 -28.46 -8.28 -5.93
N ASP A 86 -27.61 -9.24 -6.27
CA ASP A 86 -26.18 -9.25 -5.94
C ASP A 86 -25.30 -8.52 -6.99
N GLY A 87 -25.85 -8.29 -8.19
CA GLY A 87 -25.19 -7.61 -9.30
C GLY A 87 -24.64 -8.52 -10.39
N LEU A 88 -24.73 -9.84 -10.24
CA LEU A 88 -24.61 -10.84 -11.30
C LEU A 88 -26.00 -11.14 -11.89
N SER A 89 -26.03 -11.56 -13.15
CA SER A 89 -27.29 -12.05 -13.71
C SER A 89 -27.46 -13.53 -13.41
N ASP A 90 -28.70 -14.02 -13.33
CA ASP A 90 -28.99 -15.44 -13.08
C ASP A 90 -28.24 -16.34 -14.08
N SER A 91 -28.20 -15.94 -15.36
CA SER A 91 -27.43 -16.64 -16.40
C SER A 91 -25.91 -16.65 -16.17
N SER A 92 -25.37 -15.59 -15.56
CA SER A 92 -23.95 -15.46 -15.21
C SER A 92 -23.60 -16.35 -14.03
N GLU A 93 -24.44 -16.37 -13.01
CA GLU A 93 -24.31 -17.21 -11.83
C GLU A 93 -24.41 -18.70 -12.17
N VAL A 94 -25.40 -19.09 -12.97
CA VAL A 94 -25.51 -20.46 -13.51
C VAL A 94 -24.24 -20.87 -14.28
N THR A 95 -23.58 -19.91 -14.94
CA THR A 95 -22.33 -20.16 -15.67
C THR A 95 -21.12 -20.25 -14.75
N LEU A 96 -21.05 -19.43 -13.69
CA LEU A 96 -20.01 -19.43 -12.67
C LEU A 96 -20.13 -20.65 -11.74
N GLY A 97 -21.35 -21.10 -11.48
CA GLY A 97 -21.70 -22.19 -10.60
C GLY A 97 -22.20 -21.76 -9.22
N THR A 98 -22.45 -20.46 -9.01
CA THR A 98 -23.10 -19.88 -7.83
C THR A 98 -24.62 -20.12 -7.90
N ASP A 99 -25.36 -19.87 -6.81
CA ASP A 99 -26.82 -20.07 -6.76
C ASP A 99 -27.54 -18.73 -7.02
N PRO A 100 -28.31 -18.58 -8.12
CA PRO A 100 -28.97 -17.32 -8.49
C PRO A 100 -30.12 -16.87 -7.57
N LEU A 101 -30.16 -17.42 -6.37
CA LEU A 101 -31.13 -17.13 -5.32
C LEU A 101 -30.42 -16.87 -3.98
N ASP A 102 -29.10 -16.83 -3.98
CA ASP A 102 -28.22 -16.72 -2.81
C ASP A 102 -27.04 -15.79 -3.11
N ALA A 103 -27.22 -14.52 -2.80
CA ALA A 103 -26.29 -13.45 -3.12
C ALA A 103 -24.86 -13.61 -2.53
N ASP A 104 -24.61 -14.57 -1.65
CA ASP A 104 -23.34 -14.77 -0.93
C ASP A 104 -23.14 -16.29 -0.77
N THR A 105 -22.50 -16.90 -1.76
CA THR A 105 -22.47 -18.36 -1.95
C THR A 105 -21.70 -19.08 -0.85
N ASP A 106 -20.73 -18.45 -0.21
CA ASP A 106 -19.89 -19.05 0.83
C ASP A 106 -20.14 -18.53 2.26
N ASP A 107 -21.11 -17.62 2.42
CA ASP A 107 -21.59 -17.02 3.67
C ASP A 107 -20.50 -16.21 4.41
N ASP A 108 -19.57 -15.58 3.70
CA ASP A 108 -18.46 -14.82 4.30
C ASP A 108 -18.80 -13.33 4.59
N GLY A 109 -19.90 -12.83 4.00
CA GLY A 109 -20.40 -11.47 4.15
C GLY A 109 -20.11 -10.52 2.98
N LEU A 110 -19.43 -10.98 1.93
CA LEU A 110 -19.29 -10.33 0.63
C LEU A 110 -20.19 -11.06 -0.38
N ASN A 111 -20.86 -10.31 -1.27
CA ASN A 111 -21.72 -10.95 -2.27
C ASN A 111 -20.92 -11.39 -3.51
N ASP A 112 -21.40 -12.41 -4.22
CA ASP A 112 -20.69 -13.00 -5.35
C ASP A 112 -20.37 -11.94 -6.44
N GLY A 113 -21.29 -11.01 -6.69
CA GLY A 113 -21.09 -9.88 -7.58
C GLY A 113 -19.95 -8.94 -7.18
N ASP A 114 -19.83 -8.62 -5.90
CA ASP A 114 -18.74 -7.82 -5.33
C ASP A 114 -17.42 -8.61 -5.35
N GLU A 115 -17.44 -9.90 -5.03
CA GLU A 115 -16.26 -10.77 -5.09
C GLU A 115 -15.68 -10.83 -6.50
N ILE A 116 -16.52 -11.11 -7.51
CA ILE A 116 -16.11 -11.10 -8.91
C ILE A 116 -15.58 -9.74 -9.35
N THR A 117 -16.13 -8.65 -8.81
CA THR A 117 -15.67 -7.28 -9.11
C THR A 117 -14.31 -6.98 -8.49
N LEU A 118 -14.04 -7.49 -7.28
CA LEU A 118 -12.78 -7.33 -6.56
C LEU A 118 -11.71 -8.35 -7.00
N GLY A 119 -12.11 -9.44 -7.62
CA GLY A 119 -11.25 -10.53 -8.07
C GLY A 119 -11.11 -11.69 -7.09
N ALA A 120 -11.92 -11.70 -6.03
CA ALA A 120 -12.09 -12.79 -5.06
C ALA A 120 -12.80 -14.01 -5.68
N ASP A 121 -12.81 -15.13 -4.96
CA ASP A 121 -13.44 -16.39 -5.34
C ASP A 121 -14.74 -16.62 -4.55
N PRO A 122 -15.94 -16.59 -5.18
CA PRO A 122 -17.25 -16.75 -4.51
C PRO A 122 -17.54 -18.12 -3.89
N PHE A 123 -16.50 -18.94 -3.73
CA PHE A 123 -16.58 -20.24 -3.09
C PHE A 123 -15.51 -20.40 -1.99
N ASP A 124 -14.76 -19.34 -1.68
CA ASP A 124 -13.67 -19.35 -0.72
C ASP A 124 -13.71 -18.12 0.19
N VAL A 125 -14.08 -18.39 1.45
CA VAL A 125 -14.37 -17.37 2.47
C VAL A 125 -13.18 -16.49 2.89
N ASP A 126 -12.02 -16.66 2.25
CA ASP A 126 -10.69 -16.09 2.56
C ASP A 126 -9.83 -16.30 1.31
N SER A 127 -10.05 -15.45 0.30
CA SER A 127 -9.56 -15.63 -1.07
C SER A 127 -8.04 -15.55 -1.22
N ASP A 128 -7.34 -14.92 -0.28
CA ASP A 128 -5.87 -14.83 -0.27
C ASP A 128 -5.17 -15.65 0.82
N ASP A 129 -5.93 -16.39 1.63
CA ASP A 129 -5.47 -17.26 2.71
C ASP A 129 -4.69 -16.49 3.82
N ASP A 130 -4.94 -15.19 4.03
CA ASP A 130 -4.32 -14.42 5.11
C ASP A 130 -4.94 -14.77 6.48
N GLY A 131 -6.23 -15.12 6.53
CA GLY A 131 -6.98 -15.47 7.73
C GLY A 131 -8.08 -14.49 8.15
N LEU A 132 -8.31 -13.41 7.40
CA LEU A 132 -9.54 -12.62 7.38
C LEU A 132 -10.49 -13.19 6.32
N SER A 133 -11.78 -12.88 6.41
CA SER A 133 -12.71 -13.18 5.31
C SER A 133 -12.83 -12.01 4.37
N ASP A 134 -13.13 -12.25 3.11
CA ASP A 134 -13.29 -11.22 2.08
C ASP A 134 -14.32 -10.16 2.51
N GLY A 135 -15.39 -10.60 3.19
CA GLY A 135 -16.38 -9.72 3.82
C GLY A 135 -15.85 -8.87 4.99
N ASP A 136 -14.96 -9.41 5.82
CA ASP A 136 -14.30 -8.68 6.91
C ASP A 136 -13.29 -7.67 6.34
N GLU A 137 -12.51 -8.07 5.34
CA GLU A 137 -11.56 -7.22 4.62
C GLU A 137 -12.24 -6.06 3.91
N LYS A 138 -13.35 -6.35 3.21
CA LYS A 138 -14.19 -5.30 2.60
C LYS A 138 -14.65 -4.26 3.63
N THR A 139 -14.93 -4.69 4.85
CA THR A 139 -15.35 -3.82 5.96
C THR A 139 -14.19 -3.00 6.51
N MET A 140 -12.99 -3.59 6.55
CA MET A 140 -11.74 -2.95 6.98
C MET A 140 -11.19 -1.98 5.93
N GLY A 141 -11.53 -2.19 4.65
CA GLY A 141 -11.03 -1.40 3.53
C GLY A 141 -9.76 -1.97 2.90
N THR A 142 -9.38 -3.17 3.30
CA THR A 142 -8.31 -3.98 2.71
C THR A 142 -8.80 -4.71 1.45
N SER A 143 -7.89 -5.41 0.78
CA SER A 143 -8.15 -6.09 -0.48
C SER A 143 -8.27 -7.60 -0.28
N PRO A 144 -9.40 -8.25 -0.64
CA PRO A 144 -9.63 -9.69 -0.41
C PRO A 144 -8.77 -10.63 -1.25
N VAL A 145 -7.76 -10.11 -1.92
CA VAL A 145 -6.86 -10.86 -2.82
C VAL A 145 -5.40 -10.46 -2.60
N ASP A 146 -5.13 -9.75 -1.51
CA ASP A 146 -3.83 -9.16 -1.20
C ASP A 146 -3.58 -9.19 0.32
N THR A 147 -2.74 -10.13 0.75
CA THR A 147 -2.55 -10.49 2.16
C THR A 147 -1.92 -9.38 3.02
N ASP A 148 -1.41 -8.32 2.40
CA ASP A 148 -0.66 -7.19 3.00
C ASP A 148 -1.00 -5.94 2.18
N SER A 149 -2.04 -5.23 2.60
CA SER A 149 -2.71 -4.21 1.79
C SER A 149 -1.91 -2.91 1.64
N ASP A 150 -0.92 -2.65 2.50
CA ASP A 150 -0.08 -1.46 2.44
C ASP A 150 1.42 -1.73 2.18
N ASP A 151 1.77 -3.00 1.97
CA ASP A 151 3.10 -3.50 1.66
C ASP A 151 4.15 -3.17 2.77
N ASP A 152 3.75 -3.06 4.04
CA ASP A 152 4.68 -2.79 5.15
C ASP A 152 5.42 -4.05 5.66
N GLY A 153 4.90 -5.23 5.33
CA GLY A 153 5.44 -6.53 5.70
C GLY A 153 4.72 -7.24 6.85
N LEU A 154 3.68 -6.64 7.45
CA LEU A 154 2.68 -7.30 8.27
C LEU A 154 1.49 -7.72 7.41
N LEU A 155 0.87 -8.86 7.73
CA LEU A 155 -0.38 -9.24 7.07
C LEU A 155 -1.55 -8.45 7.66
N ASP A 156 -2.60 -8.22 6.88
CA ASP A 156 -3.79 -7.47 7.31
C ASP A 156 -4.39 -8.07 8.59
N ASN A 157 -4.40 -9.40 8.69
CA ASN A 157 -4.86 -10.10 9.88
C ASN A 157 -3.95 -9.94 11.12
N GLU A 158 -2.63 -9.77 10.93
CA GLU A 158 -1.65 -9.56 11.98
C GLU A 158 -1.81 -8.16 12.56
N GLU A 159 -2.01 -7.17 11.70
CA GLU A 159 -2.28 -5.78 12.05
C GLU A 159 -3.60 -5.63 12.79
N ALA A 160 -4.67 -6.25 12.29
CA ALA A 160 -5.96 -6.30 12.96
C ALA A 160 -5.85 -6.84 14.40
N ALA A 161 -4.95 -7.81 14.63
CA ALA A 161 -4.71 -8.39 15.95
C ALA A 161 -3.94 -7.47 16.91
N VAL A 162 -3.12 -6.55 16.38
CA VAL A 162 -2.37 -5.56 17.18
C VAL A 162 -2.99 -4.16 17.19
N SER A 163 -4.12 -3.98 16.51
CA SER A 163 -4.84 -2.69 16.39
C SER A 163 -4.13 -1.62 15.54
N CYS A 164 -3.29 -2.06 14.61
CA CYS A 164 -2.81 -1.27 13.48
C CYS A 164 -3.91 -1.10 12.43
N ASP A 165 -3.76 -0.08 11.57
CA ASP A 165 -4.62 0.15 10.41
C ASP A 165 -3.95 -0.49 9.18
N PRO A 166 -4.48 -1.63 8.67
CA PRO A 166 -3.85 -2.39 7.57
C PRO A 166 -3.86 -1.71 6.20
N THR A 167 -4.25 -0.44 6.16
CA THR A 167 -4.21 0.37 4.94
C THR A 167 -3.18 1.49 5.04
N MET A 168 -2.38 1.51 6.10
CA MET A 168 -1.45 2.57 6.45
C MET A 168 -0.13 2.01 6.96
N PHE A 169 0.89 2.06 6.11
CA PHE A 169 2.28 1.64 6.40
C PHE A 169 2.83 2.11 7.77
N ASP A 170 2.35 3.27 8.26
CA ASP A 170 2.67 3.87 9.55
C ASP A 170 1.36 4.34 10.19
N THR A 171 0.84 3.57 11.16
CA THR A 171 -0.50 3.74 11.72
C THR A 171 -0.65 5.06 12.47
N ASP A 172 0.37 5.46 13.23
CA ASP A 172 0.29 6.63 14.10
C ASP A 172 0.92 7.90 13.51
N GLY A 173 1.63 7.75 12.40
CA GLY A 173 2.20 8.81 11.58
C GLY A 173 3.45 9.45 12.18
N ASP A 174 4.23 8.70 12.96
CA ASP A 174 5.46 9.20 13.58
C ASP A 174 6.72 9.04 12.70
N GLY A 175 6.60 8.30 11.59
CA GLY A 175 7.64 8.09 10.60
C GLY A 175 8.29 6.70 10.62
N TYR A 176 7.91 5.81 11.54
CA TYR A 176 8.31 4.40 11.54
C TYR A 176 7.14 3.52 11.08
N GLY A 177 7.44 2.51 10.26
CA GLY A 177 6.39 1.59 9.81
C GLY A 177 6.00 0.59 10.89
N ASP A 178 4.77 0.09 10.86
CA ASP A 178 4.21 -0.75 11.92
C ASP A 178 5.03 -2.04 12.09
N PHE A 179 5.45 -2.67 10.98
CA PHE A 179 6.35 -3.82 11.00
C PHE A 179 7.67 -3.54 11.74
N ASP A 180 8.27 -2.37 11.49
CA ASP A 180 9.57 -1.97 12.05
C ASP A 180 9.45 -1.75 13.56
N GLU A 181 8.38 -1.10 13.97
CA GLU A 181 8.06 -0.83 15.37
C GLU A 181 7.84 -2.11 16.17
N ILE A 182 7.04 -3.04 15.64
CA ILE A 182 6.83 -4.34 16.27
C ILE A 182 8.15 -5.11 16.38
N THR A 183 9.00 -5.02 15.36
CA THR A 183 10.31 -5.67 15.34
C THR A 183 11.24 -5.13 16.42
N GLU A 184 11.27 -3.81 16.62
CA GLU A 184 12.09 -3.14 17.65
C GLU A 184 11.41 -3.10 19.04
N GLY A 185 10.13 -3.45 19.11
CA GLY A 185 9.35 -3.56 20.34
C GLY A 185 8.79 -2.22 20.84
N THR A 186 8.54 -1.28 19.92
CA THR A 186 7.78 -0.05 20.17
C THR A 186 6.28 -0.28 19.93
N ASP A 187 5.45 0.76 20.07
CA ASP A 187 3.98 0.68 20.04
C ASP A 187 3.48 1.47 18.81
N PRO A 188 3.08 0.78 17.72
CA PRO A 188 2.72 1.39 16.44
C PRO A 188 1.43 2.21 16.44
N THR A 189 0.80 2.33 17.61
CA THR A 189 -0.44 3.09 17.78
C THR A 189 -0.25 4.32 18.68
N ASP A 190 0.98 4.59 19.11
CA ASP A 190 1.35 5.69 19.98
C ASP A 190 2.56 6.42 19.42
N ALA A 191 2.32 7.51 18.69
CA ALA A 191 3.33 8.36 18.04
C ALA A 191 4.37 9.01 19.00
N THR A 192 4.35 8.66 20.29
CA THR A 192 5.40 8.99 21.26
C THR A 192 6.32 7.81 21.59
N SER A 193 6.02 6.62 21.06
CA SER A 193 6.76 5.38 21.18
C SER A 193 7.61 5.13 19.94
N VAL A 194 8.60 6.00 19.71
CA VAL A 194 9.47 5.94 18.53
C VAL A 194 10.62 4.92 18.65
N ILE A 195 11.14 4.44 17.50
CA ILE A 195 12.40 3.66 17.45
C ILE A 195 13.61 4.50 17.86
N TYR A 196 13.75 5.70 17.28
CA TYR A 196 14.74 6.70 17.68
C TYR A 196 14.07 8.01 18.10
N LEU A 197 14.43 8.51 19.29
CA LEU A 197 13.99 9.81 19.82
C LEU A 197 14.40 10.99 18.92
N GLY A 198 15.46 10.82 18.14
CA GLY A 198 15.90 11.79 17.15
C GLY A 198 15.13 11.76 15.82
N GLY A 199 14.19 10.82 15.63
CA GLY A 199 13.49 10.67 14.35
C GLY A 199 14.41 10.24 13.20
N TRP A 200 15.45 9.47 13.51
CA TRP A 200 16.40 8.97 12.51
C TRP A 200 15.73 7.91 11.63
N PRO A 201 16.13 7.78 10.35
CA PRO A 201 15.62 6.71 9.50
C PRO A 201 15.90 5.34 10.14
N TYR A 202 15.08 4.37 9.76
CA TYR A 202 15.26 2.97 10.10
C TYR A 202 15.18 2.13 8.82
N TYR A 203 16.12 1.19 8.64
CA TYR A 203 16.17 0.32 7.47
C TYR A 203 16.14 -1.15 7.91
N THR A 204 14.96 -1.77 7.81
CA THR A 204 14.69 -3.17 8.14
C THR A 204 15.68 -4.15 7.51
N ASN A 205 16.10 -3.87 6.27
CA ASN A 205 16.98 -4.73 5.49
C ASN A 205 18.48 -4.42 5.66
N LYS A 206 18.87 -3.59 6.65
CA LYS A 206 20.29 -3.23 6.91
C LYS A 206 21.23 -4.41 7.05
N GLU A 207 20.74 -5.55 7.57
CA GLU A 207 21.52 -6.79 7.71
C GLU A 207 21.92 -7.43 6.37
N SER A 208 21.29 -7.03 5.26
CA SER A 208 21.66 -7.46 3.91
C SER A 208 22.93 -6.77 3.38
N ILE A 209 23.28 -5.62 3.95
CA ILE A 209 24.48 -4.87 3.59
C ILE A 209 25.70 -5.54 4.23
N SER A 210 26.71 -5.84 3.41
CA SER A 210 27.91 -6.55 3.86
C SER A 210 28.81 -5.63 4.69
N ASP A 211 28.79 -5.77 6.02
CA ASP A 211 29.75 -5.10 6.89
C ASP A 211 31.18 -5.67 6.73
N PRO A 212 32.19 -4.83 6.43
CA PRO A 212 33.58 -5.27 6.38
C PRO A 212 34.19 -5.64 7.74
N ASP A 213 33.50 -5.43 8.87
CA ASP A 213 34.02 -5.66 10.23
C ASP A 213 35.35 -4.92 10.42
N TRP A 214 35.34 -3.63 10.08
CA TRP A 214 36.49 -2.73 10.12
C TRP A 214 37.68 -3.17 9.23
N ALA A 215 37.48 -4.11 8.30
CA ALA A 215 38.52 -4.55 7.37
C ALA A 215 38.68 -3.57 6.19
N GLY A 216 39.93 -3.29 5.84
CA GLY A 216 40.26 -2.38 4.73
C GLY A 216 40.13 -0.92 5.17
N ALA A 217 41.26 -0.22 5.27
CA ALA A 217 41.27 1.18 5.67
C ALA A 217 40.58 2.06 4.63
N GLY A 218 39.89 3.12 5.05
CA GLY A 218 39.09 4.02 4.22
C GLY A 218 39.69 4.33 2.85
N VAL A 219 39.21 3.61 1.83
CA VAL A 219 39.58 3.78 0.43
C VAL A 219 38.32 3.90 -0.39
N VAL A 220 38.33 4.82 -1.36
CA VAL A 220 37.23 4.97 -2.32
C VAL A 220 36.95 3.63 -3.02
N GLY A 221 35.69 3.23 -3.07
CA GLY A 221 35.20 1.95 -3.58
C GLY A 221 35.23 0.80 -2.56
N GLY A 222 35.70 1.03 -1.33
CA GLY A 222 35.49 0.11 -0.21
C GLY A 222 34.17 0.39 0.51
N VAL A 223 33.70 -0.58 1.31
CA VAL A 223 32.51 -0.41 2.16
C VAL A 223 32.94 0.26 3.47
N PHE A 224 32.12 1.20 3.94
CA PHE A 224 32.32 1.87 5.22
C PHE A 224 31.86 0.96 6.37
N PRO A 225 32.65 0.84 7.47
CA PRO A 225 32.31 -0.06 8.57
C PRO A 225 31.00 0.36 9.24
N ARG A 226 30.26 -0.63 9.73
CA ARG A 226 29.01 -0.40 10.46
C ARG A 226 29.31 0.28 11.80
N LEU A 227 28.70 1.44 12.03
CA LEU A 227 28.80 2.18 13.29
C LEU A 227 27.52 1.95 14.09
N THR A 228 27.65 1.44 15.31
CA THR A 228 26.52 1.25 16.24
C THR A 228 26.82 2.01 17.52
N TRP A 229 26.53 3.31 17.53
CA TRP A 229 27.04 4.24 18.54
C TRP A 229 25.97 5.12 19.16
N PRO A 230 26.18 5.59 20.41
CA PRO A 230 25.24 6.47 21.05
C PRO A 230 25.17 7.82 20.33
N ASP A 231 23.96 8.29 20.12
CA ASP A 231 23.65 9.63 19.62
C ASP A 231 23.56 10.67 20.75
N GLN A 232 23.10 11.88 20.43
CA GLN A 232 22.90 12.97 21.40
C GLN A 232 21.80 12.70 22.43
N TYR A 233 20.92 11.72 22.20
CA TYR A 233 19.88 11.31 23.15
C TYR A 233 20.32 10.10 23.99
N GLY A 234 21.47 9.52 23.67
CA GLY A 234 22.06 8.36 24.34
C GLY A 234 21.55 7.02 23.80
N GLU A 235 20.87 7.03 22.66
CA GLU A 235 20.35 5.84 21.98
C GLU A 235 21.40 5.29 21.02
N THR A 236 21.51 3.96 20.94
CA THR A 236 22.46 3.35 20.03
C THR A 236 21.88 3.36 18.62
N VAL A 237 22.42 4.22 17.77
CA VAL A 237 22.03 4.38 16.38
C VAL A 237 22.93 3.52 15.50
N ASP A 238 22.33 2.83 14.53
CA ASP A 238 23.05 2.12 13.49
C ASP A 238 23.22 3.01 12.27
N LEU A 239 24.45 3.23 11.82
CA LEU A 239 24.69 3.97 10.59
C LEU A 239 24.01 3.31 9.38
N TYR A 240 23.86 1.99 9.37
CA TYR A 240 23.27 1.29 8.22
C TYR A 240 21.77 1.54 8.09
N ASP A 241 21.11 2.06 9.12
CA ASP A 241 19.72 2.53 9.02
C ASP A 241 19.56 3.70 8.04
N PHE A 242 20.61 4.48 7.81
CA PHE A 242 20.62 5.59 6.86
C PHE A 242 20.77 5.16 5.40
N ALA A 243 20.96 3.86 5.11
CA ALA A 243 20.89 3.33 3.73
C ALA A 243 19.47 3.40 3.15
N TYR A 244 18.48 3.72 3.99
CA TYR A 244 17.08 3.85 3.61
C TYR A 244 16.87 4.81 2.42
N ASP A 245 15.97 4.42 1.51
CA ASP A 245 15.51 5.23 0.35
C ASP A 245 16.61 5.65 -0.66
N GLY A 246 17.76 4.96 -0.65
CA GLY A 246 18.80 5.14 -1.66
C GLY A 246 19.52 6.50 -1.62
N LYS A 247 19.34 7.26 -0.53
CA LYS A 247 19.89 8.60 -0.38
C LYS A 247 21.40 8.57 -0.14
N PRO A 248 22.14 9.58 -0.64
CA PRO A 248 23.55 9.74 -0.27
C PRO A 248 23.69 10.00 1.21
N ILE A 249 24.78 9.51 1.81
CA ILE A 249 25.07 9.69 3.24
C ILE A 249 26.41 10.39 3.37
N VAL A 250 26.43 11.50 4.10
CA VAL A 250 27.64 12.25 4.42
C VAL A 250 28.00 12.01 5.88
N VAL A 251 29.12 11.35 6.11
CA VAL A 251 29.71 11.20 7.44
C VAL A 251 30.70 12.35 7.66
N HIS A 252 30.31 13.29 8.52
CA HIS A 252 31.13 14.41 8.98
C HIS A 252 31.88 14.02 10.26
N ILE A 253 33.16 13.72 10.11
CA ILE A 253 34.04 13.45 11.25
C ILE A 253 34.53 14.78 11.81
N ALA A 254 34.07 15.10 13.01
CA ALA A 254 34.18 16.42 13.62
C ALA A 254 35.06 16.41 14.88
N GLY A 255 35.91 17.44 14.95
CA GLY A 255 36.63 17.79 16.16
C GLY A 255 35.91 18.98 16.80
N PRO A 256 35.33 18.86 17.99
CA PRO A 256 34.50 19.92 18.55
C PRO A 256 35.31 21.17 18.91
N TRP A 257 36.64 21.07 18.97
CA TRP A 257 37.58 22.19 19.17
C TRP A 257 37.97 22.94 17.89
N THR A 258 37.63 22.45 16.69
CA THR A 258 38.03 23.10 15.43
C THR A 258 36.96 24.05 14.91
N TYR A 259 37.38 25.30 14.69
CA TYR A 259 36.57 26.35 14.08
C TYR A 259 35.91 25.92 12.75
N TRP A 260 36.63 25.13 11.93
CA TRP A 260 36.14 24.76 10.60
C TRP A 260 35.02 23.72 10.61
N CYS A 261 34.93 22.87 11.66
CA CYS A 261 33.81 21.96 11.80
C CYS A 261 32.55 22.73 12.19
N HIS A 262 32.67 23.69 13.13
CA HIS A 262 31.56 24.55 13.55
C HIS A 262 31.00 25.38 12.39
N GLU A 263 31.86 26.08 11.65
CA GLU A 263 31.41 26.89 10.49
C GLU A 263 30.75 26.05 9.39
N MET A 264 31.09 24.76 9.29
CA MET A 264 30.47 23.87 8.31
C MET A 264 29.07 23.43 8.76
N THR A 265 28.91 23.11 10.04
CA THR A 265 27.60 22.77 10.61
C THR A 265 26.65 23.96 10.59
N TYR A 266 27.10 25.15 11.03
CA TYR A 266 26.32 26.38 10.94
C TYR A 266 25.84 26.67 9.52
N TRP A 267 26.71 26.40 8.54
CA TRP A 267 26.35 26.57 7.13
C TRP A 267 25.27 25.59 6.67
N LEU A 268 25.30 24.34 7.14
CA LEU A 268 24.23 23.38 6.89
C LEU A 268 22.92 23.79 7.56
N GLU A 269 22.98 24.31 8.78
CA GLU A 269 21.83 24.86 9.54
C GLU A 269 21.29 26.18 8.95
N GLY A 270 21.79 26.61 7.79
CA GLY A 270 21.33 27.79 7.07
C GLY A 270 21.86 29.13 7.60
N GLU A 271 22.86 29.13 8.48
CA GLU A 271 23.54 30.35 8.91
C GLU A 271 24.54 30.85 7.85
N GLU A 272 24.72 32.18 7.77
CA GLU A 272 25.73 32.79 6.91
C GLU A 272 27.12 32.61 7.53
N THR A 273 28.02 31.90 6.85
CA THR A 273 29.35 31.56 7.38
C THR A 273 30.47 31.93 6.41
N VAL A 274 31.72 31.65 6.80
CA VAL A 274 32.85 31.78 5.86
C VAL A 274 32.73 30.86 4.64
N TYR A 275 31.95 29.77 4.71
CA TYR A 275 31.76 28.86 3.58
C TYR A 275 30.98 29.52 2.43
N ASP A 276 30.08 30.46 2.69
CA ASP A 276 29.38 31.21 1.63
C ASP A 276 30.34 32.10 0.82
N ASP A 277 31.34 32.67 1.49
CA ASP A 277 32.37 33.48 0.86
C ASP A 277 33.36 32.63 0.03
N TYR A 278 33.76 31.47 0.57
CA TYR A 278 34.74 30.59 -0.09
C TYR A 278 34.12 29.69 -1.16
N TYR A 279 32.87 29.29 -0.99
CA TYR A 279 32.18 28.29 -1.81
C TYR A 279 30.73 28.65 -2.16
N PRO A 280 30.47 29.83 -2.76
CA PRO A 280 29.12 30.30 -3.07
C PRO A 280 28.34 29.41 -4.05
N LYS A 281 29.01 28.44 -4.70
CA LYS A 281 28.37 27.45 -5.59
C LYS A 281 27.56 26.41 -4.80
N TYR A 282 27.95 26.12 -3.56
CA TYR A 282 27.40 25.01 -2.80
C TYR A 282 26.28 25.42 -1.84
N GLY A 283 25.89 26.70 -1.77
CA GLY A 283 24.85 27.17 -0.83
C GLY A 283 23.51 26.43 -0.96
N ALA A 284 23.24 25.84 -2.13
CA ALA A 284 22.07 24.98 -2.33
C ALA A 284 22.12 23.66 -1.53
N LEU A 285 23.29 23.22 -1.04
CA LEU A 285 23.40 21.98 -0.25
C LEU A 285 22.67 22.06 1.09
N SER A 286 22.56 23.25 1.71
CA SER A 286 21.69 23.44 2.89
C SER A 286 20.21 23.30 2.49
N ASP A 287 19.79 23.90 1.37
CA ASP A 287 18.42 23.71 0.86
C ASP A 287 18.11 22.23 0.53
N TYR A 288 19.08 21.48 0.00
CA TYR A 288 18.96 20.05 -0.29
C TYR A 288 18.94 19.19 0.99
N HIS A 289 19.68 19.58 2.02
CA HIS A 289 19.60 18.96 3.34
C HIS A 289 18.21 19.15 3.96
N ASP A 290 17.71 20.39 3.97
CA ASP A 290 16.37 20.73 4.47
C ASP A 290 15.25 20.02 3.69
N ALA A 291 15.48 19.72 2.40
CA ALA A 291 14.57 18.96 1.57
C ALA A 291 14.66 17.44 1.80
N GLY A 292 15.66 16.96 2.55
CA GLY A 292 15.90 15.55 2.83
C GLY A 292 16.50 14.79 1.65
N ASP A 293 17.25 15.44 0.75
CA ASP A 293 17.84 14.80 -0.44
C ASP A 293 19.11 14.00 -0.12
N PHE A 294 19.69 14.16 1.06
CA PHE A 294 20.81 13.36 1.56
C PHE A 294 20.82 13.36 3.09
N TRP A 295 21.47 12.35 3.67
CA TRP A 295 21.69 12.27 5.11
C TRP A 295 23.01 12.92 5.50
N TRP A 296 23.01 13.72 6.56
CA TRP A 296 24.24 14.24 7.15
C TRP A 296 24.38 13.77 8.59
N ILE A 297 25.48 13.08 8.89
CA ILE A 297 25.73 12.47 10.19
C ILE A 297 27.03 13.04 10.73
N THR A 298 26.97 13.66 11.90
CA THR A 298 28.17 14.17 12.57
C THR A 298 28.70 13.12 13.55
N VAL A 299 29.98 12.81 13.46
CA VAL A 299 30.67 11.91 14.39
C VAL A 299 31.69 12.70 15.19
N ILE A 300 31.53 12.74 16.50
CA ILE A 300 32.49 13.35 17.43
C ILE A 300 33.61 12.37 17.73
N ASP A 301 34.70 12.52 17.00
CA ASP A 301 35.86 11.62 17.00
C ASP A 301 36.95 12.02 18.00
N SER A 302 36.92 13.25 18.50
CA SER A 302 37.87 13.71 19.54
C SER A 302 37.23 14.63 20.54
N SER A 303 37.74 14.71 21.76
CA SER A 303 37.26 15.66 22.76
C SER A 303 37.77 17.07 22.51
N TYR A 304 37.12 18.07 23.13
CA TYR A 304 37.58 19.47 23.14
C TYR A 304 39.02 19.65 23.66
N THR A 305 39.57 18.64 24.35
CA THR A 305 40.94 18.65 24.88
C THR A 305 41.96 17.85 24.06
N GLY A 306 41.54 17.25 22.94
CA GLY A 306 42.40 16.48 22.04
C GLY A 306 42.69 15.05 22.51
N GLY A 307 41.75 14.44 23.24
CA GLY A 307 41.76 13.02 23.61
C GLY A 307 40.52 12.30 23.12
N VAL A 308 40.23 11.12 23.70
CA VAL A 308 39.00 10.35 23.45
C VAL A 308 37.77 11.24 23.69
N SER A 309 36.80 11.19 22.78
CA SER A 309 35.53 11.90 22.91
C SER A 309 34.66 11.29 24.01
N THR A 310 33.76 12.11 24.55
CA THR A 310 32.83 11.74 25.61
C THR A 310 31.45 12.31 25.33
N SER A 311 30.42 11.83 26.04
CA SER A 311 29.08 12.42 25.96
C SER A 311 29.08 13.92 26.27
N ASP A 312 29.95 14.40 27.16
CA ASP A 312 30.08 15.84 27.45
C ASP A 312 30.54 16.65 26.21
N ASP A 313 31.29 16.02 25.29
CA ASP A 313 31.71 16.65 24.04
C ASP A 313 30.56 16.72 23.03
N VAL A 314 29.69 15.69 22.97
CA VAL A 314 28.44 15.70 22.18
C VAL A 314 27.47 16.73 22.73
N ASP A 315 27.24 16.76 24.05
CA ASP A 315 26.40 17.76 24.72
C ASP A 315 26.89 19.19 24.45
N GLY A 316 28.20 19.39 24.43
CA GLY A 316 28.81 20.68 24.10
C GLY A 316 28.59 21.06 22.64
N TRP A 317 28.74 20.10 21.73
CA TRP A 317 28.46 20.30 20.30
C TRP A 317 26.99 20.67 20.05
N CYS A 318 26.03 19.93 20.61
CA CYS A 318 24.59 20.20 20.46
C CYS A 318 24.14 21.49 21.16
N GLN A 319 24.90 22.01 22.12
CA GLN A 319 24.67 23.35 22.68
C GLN A 319 25.05 24.47 21.70
N ASP A 320 26.09 24.23 20.89
CA ASP A 320 26.56 25.17 19.88
C ASP A 320 25.76 25.05 18.57
N HIS A 321 25.25 23.84 18.25
CA HIS A 321 24.49 23.45 17.05
C HIS A 321 23.15 22.81 17.47
N PRO A 322 22.09 23.62 17.69
CA PRO A 322 20.84 23.15 18.28
C PRO A 322 19.87 22.51 17.29
N ALA A 323 20.22 22.42 16.00
CA ALA A 323 19.40 21.73 15.02
C ALA A 323 19.29 20.23 15.38
N ASP A 324 18.07 19.70 15.37
CA ASP A 324 17.72 18.35 15.79
C ASP A 324 17.55 17.38 14.62
N ASP A 325 17.77 17.84 13.40
CA ASP A 325 17.71 17.07 12.15
C ASP A 325 19.05 16.42 11.76
N ILE A 326 20.12 16.70 12.52
CA ILE A 326 21.46 16.12 12.32
C ILE A 326 21.79 15.16 13.48
N PRO A 327 21.93 13.84 13.24
CA PRO A 327 22.43 12.92 14.24
C PRO A 327 23.90 13.21 14.59
N VAL A 328 24.19 13.20 15.90
CA VAL A 328 25.53 13.44 16.45
C VAL A 328 25.99 12.21 17.23
N LEU A 329 26.83 11.39 16.60
CA LEU A 329 27.30 10.11 17.14
C LEU A 329 28.63 10.25 17.88
N LEU A 330 28.84 9.42 18.90
CA LEU A 330 30.03 9.43 19.76
C LEU A 330 30.99 8.25 19.46
N ASP A 331 32.22 8.55 19.00
CA ASP A 331 33.30 7.54 18.90
C ASP A 331 34.13 7.43 20.21
N GLU A 332 33.50 6.97 21.29
CA GLU A 332 34.17 6.83 22.59
C GLU A 332 35.25 5.73 22.62
N GLU A 333 35.22 4.79 21.67
CA GLU A 333 36.19 3.70 21.56
C GLU A 333 37.35 4.00 20.61
N GLN A 334 37.29 5.12 19.88
CA GLN A 334 38.28 5.54 18.88
C GLN A 334 38.41 4.55 17.72
N GLN A 335 37.35 3.80 17.40
CA GLN A 335 37.43 2.79 16.33
C GLN A 335 37.53 3.47 14.96
N LEU A 336 36.80 4.57 14.73
CA LEU A 336 36.87 5.32 13.48
C LEU A 336 38.18 6.09 13.38
N ALA A 337 38.62 6.73 14.47
CA ALA A 337 39.95 7.36 14.54
C ALA A 337 41.09 6.39 14.16
N ASP A 338 41.02 5.15 14.63
CA ASP A 338 42.03 4.11 14.36
C ASP A 338 41.93 3.56 12.92
N TRP A 339 40.71 3.39 12.41
CA TRP A 339 40.45 2.82 11.08
C TRP A 339 40.70 3.82 9.93
N LEU A 340 40.30 5.08 10.13
CA LEU A 340 40.51 6.20 9.21
C LEU A 340 41.34 7.27 9.91
N PRO A 341 42.68 7.25 9.77
CA PRO A 341 43.53 8.23 10.41
C PRO A 341 43.26 9.64 9.87
N VAL A 342 42.53 10.44 10.64
CA VAL A 342 42.16 11.81 10.29
C VAL A 342 43.41 12.71 10.29
N VAL A 343 43.76 13.25 9.12
CA VAL A 343 44.93 14.14 8.93
C VAL A 343 44.54 15.61 8.73
N SER A 344 43.26 15.89 8.48
CA SER A 344 42.69 17.23 8.29
C SER A 344 41.32 17.33 8.95
N TRP A 345 40.93 18.54 9.35
CA TRP A 345 39.61 18.79 9.94
C TRP A 345 38.89 19.92 9.19
N PRO A 346 37.59 19.79 8.88
CA PRO A 346 36.75 18.58 9.03
C PRO A 346 37.26 17.39 8.19
N THR A 347 36.73 16.18 8.40
CA THR A 347 36.88 15.07 7.44
C THR A 347 35.49 14.65 7.00
N LEU A 348 35.34 14.38 5.70
CA LEU A 348 34.05 14.05 5.10
C LEU A 348 34.17 12.75 4.30
N VAL A 349 33.18 11.89 4.47
CA VAL A 349 33.03 10.66 3.70
C VAL A 349 31.65 10.69 3.06
N LEU A 350 31.60 10.59 1.73
CA LEU A 350 30.37 10.44 0.98
C LEU A 350 30.17 8.95 0.69
N LEU A 351 29.02 8.43 1.11
CA LEU A 351 28.60 7.05 0.92
C LEU A 351 27.36 7.01 0.01
N ASN A 352 27.21 5.90 -0.70
CA ASN A 352 25.96 5.54 -1.34
C ASN A 352 25.15 4.55 -0.47
N GLU A 353 24.00 4.11 -0.97
CA GLU A 353 23.07 3.17 -0.30
C GLU A 353 23.71 1.82 0.09
N ASP A 354 24.71 1.35 -0.68
CA ASP A 354 25.48 0.14 -0.38
C ASP A 354 26.58 0.38 0.68
N MET A 355 26.57 1.54 1.34
CA MET A 355 27.62 2.00 2.26
C MET A 355 29.00 2.07 1.61
N THR A 356 29.06 2.15 0.27
CA THR A 356 30.31 2.23 -0.48
C THR A 356 30.83 3.66 -0.47
N ILE A 357 32.11 3.82 -0.18
CA ILE A 357 32.79 5.11 -0.13
C ILE A 357 32.96 5.65 -1.56
N GLU A 358 32.18 6.66 -1.92
CA GLU A 358 32.29 7.33 -3.22
C GLU A 358 33.37 8.42 -3.20
N VAL A 359 33.40 9.19 -2.12
CA VAL A 359 34.39 10.24 -1.92
C VAL A 359 34.90 10.18 -0.49
N LEU A 360 36.22 10.19 -0.35
CA LEU A 360 36.87 10.32 0.95
C LEU A 360 37.75 11.56 0.91
N ASN A 361 37.42 12.53 1.76
CA ASN A 361 38.19 13.74 1.85
C ASN A 361 39.22 13.70 2.96
N THR A 362 40.49 13.83 2.61
CA THR A 362 41.57 13.98 3.59
C THR A 362 42.37 15.27 3.41
N ASP A 363 42.05 16.11 2.39
CA ASP A 363 42.86 17.28 2.02
C ASP A 363 42.13 18.37 1.17
N ASP A 364 40.93 18.14 0.58
CA ASP A 364 40.26 19.09 -0.35
C ASP A 364 38.73 18.92 -0.43
N TYR A 365 37.98 19.48 0.54
CA TYR A 365 36.52 19.27 0.71
C TYR A 365 35.66 19.55 -0.53
N VAL A 366 36.19 20.31 -1.50
CA VAL A 366 35.50 20.64 -2.76
C VAL A 366 35.03 19.39 -3.50
N ALA A 367 35.81 18.30 -3.47
CA ALA A 367 35.44 17.06 -4.16
C ALA A 367 34.15 16.42 -3.61
N VAL A 368 33.91 16.51 -2.30
CA VAL A 368 32.68 16.02 -1.67
C VAL A 368 31.51 16.88 -2.12
N TRP A 369 31.66 18.21 -2.05
CA TRP A 369 30.61 19.15 -2.46
C TRP A 369 30.27 19.08 -3.94
N GLU A 370 31.25 18.92 -4.82
CA GLU A 370 31.01 18.75 -6.25
C GLU A 370 30.24 17.46 -6.54
N SER A 371 30.57 16.38 -5.83
CA SER A 371 29.92 15.10 -6.02
C SER A 371 28.50 15.12 -5.45
N LEU A 372 28.34 15.58 -4.21
CA LEU A 372 27.03 15.69 -3.55
C LEU A 372 26.10 16.62 -4.33
N LEU A 373 26.55 17.82 -4.72
CA LEU A 373 25.75 18.74 -5.53
C LEU A 373 25.35 18.11 -6.88
N ALA A 374 26.27 17.37 -7.52
CA ALA A 374 25.95 16.69 -8.77
C ALA A 374 24.94 15.55 -8.57
N ILE A 375 24.90 14.92 -7.40
CA ILE A 375 23.90 13.90 -7.09
C ILE A 375 22.53 14.58 -6.86
N CYS A 376 22.45 15.60 -6.02
CA CYS A 376 21.19 16.30 -5.70
C CYS A 376 20.59 17.10 -6.88
N GLU A 377 21.38 17.48 -7.89
CA GLU A 377 20.89 18.19 -9.08
C GLU A 377 20.26 17.29 -10.16
N ASN A 378 20.44 15.96 -10.09
CA ASN A 378 19.94 15.00 -11.08
C ASN A 378 18.64 14.35 -10.64
#